data_AF-A0A955YFY5-F1
#
_entry.id   AF-A0A955YFY5-F1
#
_cell.length_a   1.000
_cell.length_b   1.000
_cell.length_c   1.000
_cell.angle_alpha   90.00
_cell.angle_beta   90.00
_cell.angle_gamma   90.00
#
_symmetry.space_group_name_H-M   'P 1'
#
loop_
_entity.id
_entity.type
_entity.pdbx_description
1 polymer ?
#
loop_
_entity_poly.entity_id
_entity_poly.type
_entity_poly.pdbx_seq_one_letter_code
_entity_poly.pdbx_strand_id
1 'polypeptide(L)'
;MILVDNILLASASLVHGLLGLAWWVLVARIVLSWIQPRPTNDLVRSAVSAVYSLTEPVLWRLRAAFPFLRVGMLDLSPLVLFLAIGFLDQVVPRTLVQLAVA
;
A
#
# COMPACT_ATOMS: atom_id res chain seq x y z
N MET A 1 -18.39 8.64 -24.00
CA MET A 1 -19.68 7.93 -24.19
C MET A 1 -20.24 7.72 -22.80
N ILE A 2 -21.47 8.15 -22.49
CA ILE A 2 -21.99 8.21 -21.10
C ILE A 2 -21.68 6.93 -20.29
N LEU A 3 -21.85 5.75 -20.89
CA LEU A 3 -21.52 4.48 -20.22
C LEU A 3 -20.02 4.32 -19.93
N VAL A 4 -19.15 4.57 -20.90
CA VAL A 4 -17.68 4.45 -20.77
C VAL A 4 -17.16 5.44 -19.73
N ASP A 5 -17.65 6.68 -19.77
CA ASP A 5 -17.20 7.76 -18.91
C ASP A 5 -17.54 7.41 -17.44
N ASN A 6 -18.76 6.94 -17.17
CA ASN A 6 -19.17 6.47 -15.84
C ASN A 6 -18.34 5.27 -15.34
N ILE A 7 -18.00 4.32 -16.23
CA ILE A 7 -17.16 3.16 -15.87
C ILE A 7 -15.75 3.63 -15.50
N LEU A 8 -15.17 4.55 -16.26
CA LEU A 8 -13.83 5.09 -15.98
C LEU A 8 -13.80 5.87 -14.66
N LEU A 9 -14.80 6.71 -14.40
CA LEU A 9 -14.93 7.45 -13.13
C LEU A 9 -15.11 6.52 -11.92
N ALA A 10 -15.93 5.48 -12.05
CA ALA A 10 -16.11 4.47 -11.01
C ALA A 10 -14.80 3.69 -10.76
N SER A 11 -14.11 3.32 -11.83
CA SER A 11 -12.81 2.64 -11.75
C SER A 11 -11.76 3.51 -11.06
N ALA A 12 -11.70 4.81 -11.39
CA ALA A 12 -10.79 5.75 -10.75
C ALA A 12 -11.04 5.83 -9.24
N SER A 13 -12.30 5.93 -8.83
CA SER A 13 -12.71 5.95 -7.42
C SER A 13 -12.33 4.67 -6.69
N LEU A 14 -12.56 3.50 -7.31
CA LEU A 14 -12.19 2.20 -6.73
C LEU A 14 -10.68 2.07 -6.57
N VAL A 15 -9.91 2.44 -7.60
CA VAL A 15 -8.44 2.38 -7.56
C VAL A 15 -7.91 3.33 -6.48
N HIS A 16 -8.41 4.55 -6.38
CA HIS A 16 -8.04 5.49 -5.32
C HIS A 16 -8.33 4.92 -3.93
N GLY A 17 -9.53 4.36 -3.73
CA GLY A 17 -9.91 3.73 -2.46
C GLY A 17 -8.98 2.58 -2.08
N LEU A 18 -8.64 1.69 -3.03
CA LEU A 18 -7.76 0.55 -2.79
C LEU A 18 -6.32 0.97 -2.51
N LEU A 19 -5.78 1.93 -3.28
CA LEU A 19 -4.43 2.46 -3.07
C LEU A 19 -4.34 3.21 -1.73
N GLY A 20 -5.35 4.00 -1.38
CA GLY A 20 -5.45 4.65 -0.07
C GLY A 20 -5.51 3.64 1.09
N LEU A 21 -6.27 2.56 0.95
CA LEU A 21 -6.30 1.47 1.94
C LEU A 21 -4.92 0.82 2.10
N ALA A 22 -4.26 0.50 0.99
CA ALA A 22 -2.91 -0.06 1.00
C ALA A 22 -1.89 0.90 1.64
N TRP A 23 -2.02 2.19 1.37
CA TRP A 23 -1.19 3.24 1.96
C TRP A 23 -1.35 3.26 3.50
N TRP A 24 -2.58 3.22 4.02
CA TRP A 24 -2.83 3.16 5.47
C TRP A 24 -2.31 1.87 6.12
N VAL A 25 -2.43 0.72 5.44
CA VAL A 25 -1.85 -0.55 5.91
C VAL A 25 -0.31 -0.44 5.98
N LEU A 26 0.33 0.25 5.04
CA LEU A 26 1.78 0.48 5.07
C LEU A 26 2.19 1.45 6.18
N VAL A 27 1.41 2.50 6.46
CA VAL A 27 1.63 3.33 7.65
C VAL A 27 1.65 2.46 8.90
N ALA A 28 0.64 1.60 9.07
CA ALA A 28 0.60 0.66 10.19
C ALA A 28 1.84 -0.26 10.20
N ARG A 29 2.25 -0.80 9.05
CA ARG A 29 3.45 -1.66 8.95
C ARG A 29 4.73 -0.93 9.37
N ILE A 30 4.90 0.32 8.96
CA ILE A 30 6.07 1.15 9.34
C ILE A 30 6.06 1.41 10.84
N VAL A 31 4.94 1.86 11.40
CA VAL A 31 4.80 2.12 12.85
C VAL A 31 5.07 0.86 13.67
N LEU A 32 4.49 -0.28 13.26
CA LEU A 32 4.70 -1.58 13.93
C LEU A 32 6.17 -2.04 13.87
N SER A 33 6.91 -1.69 12.82
CA SER A 33 8.33 -2.03 12.69
C SER A 33 9.23 -1.25 13.66
N TRP A 34 8.86 -0.02 14.01
CA TRP A 34 9.61 0.82 14.95
C TRP A 34 9.25 0.54 16.41
N ILE A 35 7.97 0.36 16.71
CA ILE A 35 7.49 0.19 18.09
C ILE A 35 7.69 -1.26 18.57
N GLN A 36 7.65 -2.24 17.68
CA GLN A 36 7.76 -3.67 18.00
C GLN A 36 6.87 -4.09 19.19
N PRO A 37 5.53 -4.00 19.06
CA PRO A 37 4.62 -4.25 20.17
C PRO A 37 4.73 -5.68 20.68
N ARG A 38 4.60 -5.85 22.00
CA ARG A 38 4.43 -7.16 22.65
C ARG A 38 2.94 -7.42 22.85
N PRO A 39 2.29 -8.22 21.98
CA PRO A 39 0.84 -8.43 22.07
C PRO A 39 0.50 -9.30 23.29
N THR A 40 -0.19 -8.70 24.25
CA THR A 40 -0.75 -9.38 25.43
C THR A 40 -2.13 -9.98 25.18
N ASN A 41 -2.91 -9.39 24.28
CA ASN A 41 -4.27 -9.81 23.93
C ASN A 41 -4.32 -10.40 22.51
N ASP A 42 -5.16 -11.42 22.30
CA ASP A 42 -5.29 -12.10 21.01
C ASP A 42 -5.77 -11.19 19.88
N LEU A 43 -6.59 -10.18 20.20
CA LEU A 43 -7.04 -9.16 19.23
C LEU A 43 -5.89 -8.30 18.70
N VAL A 44 -4.95 -7.91 19.57
CA VAL A 44 -3.78 -7.13 19.15
C VAL A 44 -2.84 -8.01 18.34
N ARG A 45 -2.68 -9.27 18.76
CA ARG A 45 -1.88 -10.26 18.03
C ARG A 45 -2.40 -10.47 16.61
N SER A 46 -3.71 -10.64 16.44
CA SER A 46 -4.34 -10.86 15.14
C SER A 46 -4.29 -9.62 14.25
N ALA A 47 -4.50 -8.42 14.80
CA ALA A 47 -4.37 -7.18 14.05
C ALA A 47 -2.94 -6.97 13.53
N VAL A 48 -1.94 -7.18 14.40
CA VAL A 48 -0.52 -7.10 14.02
C VAL A 48 -0.21 -8.16 12.95
N SER A 49 -0.59 -9.43 13.15
CA SER A 49 -0.31 -10.47 12.17
C SER A 49 -0.98 -10.23 10.82
N ALA A 50 -2.19 -9.64 10.80
CA ALA A 50 -2.88 -9.26 9.58
C ALA A 50 -2.12 -8.18 8.79
N VAL A 51 -1.61 -7.13 9.44
CA VAL A 51 -0.79 -6.11 8.76
C VAL A 51 0.46 -6.73 8.16
N TYR A 52 1.12 -7.64 8.90
CA TYR A 52 2.31 -8.31 8.40
C TYR A 52 1.98 -9.22 7.22
N SER A 53 0.95 -10.06 7.31
CA SER A 53 0.57 -11.00 6.26
C SER A 53 0.07 -10.33 4.98
N LEU A 54 -0.60 -9.19 5.09
CA LEU A 54 -1.05 -8.41 3.93
C LEU A 54 0.11 -7.75 3.18
N THR A 55 1.14 -7.30 3.90
CA THR A 55 2.26 -6.55 3.30
C THR A 55 3.42 -7.43 2.85
N GLU A 56 3.66 -8.57 3.52
CA GLU A 56 4.80 -9.45 3.23
C GLU A 56 4.86 -9.97 1.78
N PRO A 57 3.75 -10.36 1.13
CA PRO A 57 3.75 -10.80 -0.27
C PRO A 57 4.32 -9.78 -1.26
N VAL A 58 4.17 -8.49 -0.98
CA VAL A 58 4.69 -7.42 -1.84
C VAL A 58 6.11 -7.06 -1.41
N LEU A 59 6.35 -6.96 -0.10
CA LEU A 59 7.66 -6.62 0.45
C LEU A 59 8.72 -7.69 0.15
N TRP A 60 8.38 -8.98 0.14
CA TRP A 60 9.35 -10.02 -0.24
C TRP A 60 9.79 -9.87 -1.69
N ARG A 61 8.85 -9.59 -2.61
CA ARG A 61 9.17 -9.35 -4.03
C ARG A 61 10.04 -8.11 -4.19
N LEU A 62 9.71 -7.04 -3.48
CA LEU A 62 10.50 -5.82 -3.50
C LEU A 62 11.92 -6.06 -3.01
N ARG A 63 12.10 -6.84 -1.94
CA ARG A 63 13.43 -7.17 -1.39
C ARG A 63 14.22 -8.14 -2.26
N ALA A 64 13.53 -9.07 -2.93
CA ALA A 64 14.15 -9.96 -3.89
C ALA A 64 14.65 -9.19 -5.13
N ALA A 65 13.87 -8.20 -5.60
CA ALA A 65 14.25 -7.36 -6.73
C ALA A 65 15.29 -6.29 -6.36
N PHE A 66 15.24 -5.76 -5.15
CA PHE A 66 16.11 -4.69 -4.67
C PHE A 66 16.76 -5.07 -3.32
N PRO A 67 17.78 -5.95 -3.32
CA PRO A 67 18.42 -6.44 -2.10
C PRO A 67 19.01 -5.33 -1.23
N PHE A 68 19.45 -4.23 -1.86
CA PHE A 68 20.02 -3.06 -1.19
C PHE A 68 19.03 -2.30 -0.28
N LEU A 69 17.73 -2.59 -0.37
CA LEU A 69 16.72 -2.00 0.53
C LEU A 69 16.79 -2.54 1.96
N ARG A 70 17.48 -3.67 2.16
CA ARG A 70 17.84 -4.17 3.49
C ARG A 70 19.24 -3.68 3.83
N VAL A 71 19.34 -2.81 4.83
CA VAL A 71 20.61 -2.27 5.33
C VAL A 71 20.82 -2.73 6.76
N GLY A 72 21.61 -3.80 6.92
CA GLY A 72 21.82 -4.43 8.23
C GLY A 72 20.50 -4.95 8.82
N MET A 73 20.13 -4.45 10.01
CA MET A 73 18.86 -4.79 10.66
C MET A 73 17.67 -3.91 10.24
N LEU A 74 17.91 -2.85 9.45
CA LEU A 74 16.86 -1.96 8.97
C LEU A 74 16.30 -2.43 7.63
N ASP A 75 14.98 -2.55 7.55
CA ASP A 75 14.25 -2.85 6.33
C ASP A 75 13.58 -1.57 5.80
N LEU A 76 14.14 -0.96 4.75
CA LEU A 76 13.59 0.24 4.10
C LEU A 76 12.49 -0.11 3.09
N SER A 77 12.23 -1.38 2.82
CA SER A 77 11.27 -1.83 1.83
C SER A 77 9.84 -1.34 2.09
N PRO A 78 9.33 -1.32 3.34
CA PRO A 78 8.01 -0.74 3.62
C PRO A 78 7.92 0.73 3.27
N LEU A 79 9.00 1.50 3.51
CA LEU A 79 9.06 2.93 3.20
C LEU A 79 9.07 3.17 1.69
N VAL A 80 9.87 2.40 0.95
CA VAL A 80 9.90 2.51 -0.52
C VAL A 80 8.55 2.14 -1.13
N LEU A 81 7.92 1.06 -0.65
CA LEU A 81 6.59 0.67 -1.11
C LEU A 81 5.54 1.73 -0.77
N PHE A 82 5.63 2.34 0.41
CA PHE A 82 4.76 3.43 0.84
C PHE A 82 4.83 4.63 -0.11
N LEU A 83 6.05 5.05 -0.47
CA LEU A 83 6.26 6.14 -1.43
C LEU A 83 5.73 5.76 -2.83
N ALA A 84 5.99 4.53 -3.27
CA ALA A 84 5.51 4.05 -4.57
C ALA A 84 3.97 4.03 -4.64
N ILE A 85 3.29 3.53 -3.60
CA ILE A 85 1.82 3.54 -3.54
C ILE A 85 1.29 4.98 -3.50
N GLY A 86 1.90 5.86 -2.70
CA GLY A 86 1.49 7.27 -2.65
C GLY A 86 1.63 7.97 -4.01
N PHE A 87 2.70 7.67 -4.75
CA PHE A 87 2.86 8.16 -6.13
C PHE A 87 1.79 7.59 -7.07
N LEU A 88 1.54 6.28 -7.03
CA LEU A 88 0.52 5.64 -7.87
C LEU A 88 -0.89 6.19 -7.58
N ASP A 89 -1.20 6.50 -6.33
CA ASP A 89 -2.48 7.07 -5.92
C ASP A 89 -2.73 8.46 -6.50
N GLN A 90 -1.67 9.24 -6.72
CA GLN A 90 -1.77 10.54 -7.37
C GLN A 90 -1.90 10.44 -8.90
N VAL A 91 -1.23 9.46 -9.51
CA VAL A 91 -1.13 9.32 -10.96
C VAL A 91 -2.31 8.53 -11.53
N VAL A 92 -2.54 7.30 -11.06
CA VAL A 92 -3.44 6.35 -11.73
C VAL A 92 -4.91 6.81 -11.73
N PRO A 93 -5.53 7.16 -10.57
CA PRO A 93 -6.91 7.64 -10.55
C PRO A 93 -7.09 8.92 -11.37
N ARG A 94 -6.14 9.85 -11.28
CA ARG A 94 -6.17 11.11 -12.02
C ARG A 94 -6.14 10.88 -13.53
N THR A 95 -5.29 9.96 -14.01
CA THR A 95 -5.24 9.60 -15.43
C THR A 95 -6.56 8.97 -15.87
N LEU A 96 -7.18 8.09 -15.07
CA LEU A 96 -8.48 7.50 -15.41
C LEU A 96 -9.59 8.55 -15.53
N VAL A 97 -9.62 9.54 -14.63
CA VAL A 97 -10.57 10.66 -14.71
C VAL A 97 -10.31 11.52 -15.96
N GLN A 98 -9.05 11.82 -16.27
CA GLN A 98 -8.70 12.58 -17.48
C GLN A 98 -9.14 11.86 -18.75
N LEU A 99 -8.96 10.54 -18.82
CA LEU A 99 -9.42 9.73 -19.95
C LEU A 99 -10.96 9.69 -20.09
N ALA A 100 -11.70 9.87 -19.00
CA ALA A 100 -13.16 9.91 -19.02
C ALA A 100 -13.73 11.23 -19.55
N VAL A 101 -12.95 12.31 -19.47
CA VAL A 101 -13.37 13.68 -19.85
C VAL A 101 -12.73 14.12 -21.18
N ALA A 102 -11.82 13.33 -21.74
CA ALA A 102 -11.18 13.55 -23.03
C ALA A 102 -12.10 13.17 -24.20
#